data_AF-A0A401FK29-F1
#
_entry.id   AF-A0A401FK29-F1
#
_cell.length_a   1.000
_cell.length_b   1.000
_cell.length_c   1.000
_cell.angle_alpha   90.00
_cell.angle_beta   90.00
_cell.angle_gamma   90.00
#
_symmetry.space_group_name_H-M   'P 1'
#
loop_
_entity.id
_entity.type
_entity.pdbx_description
1 polymer ?
#
loop_
_entity_poly.entity_id
_entity_poly.type
_entity_poly.pdbx_seq_one_letter_code
_entity_poly.pdbx_strand_id
1 'polypeptide(L)'
;MWQDKEKAPRVPTSQWGYMLHINGHKLQPDKMIRFRLRAKHFSVPGGHTLTFDQTGNAYFWSNPGFGGYVYKGKISKRTVKFRLTHQILRHIPGTRIQSMGYNQVRKRLLLISDGSIASFSANRLKGHGSLTNHNFEWTKFKPIREFEGVAYDGSSHGNLLVNHCPEVLQADKAF
;
A
#
# COMPACT_ATOMS: atom_id res chain seq x y z
N MET A 1 -3.58 -6.22 -26.85
CA MET A 1 -4.59 -6.89 -26.01
C MET A 1 -3.85 -7.81 -25.05
N TRP A 2 -3.91 -7.56 -23.74
CA TRP A 2 -3.35 -8.45 -22.72
C TRP A 2 -4.38 -9.54 -22.45
N GLN A 3 -4.00 -10.81 -22.65
CA GLN A 3 -4.85 -11.95 -22.35
C GLN A 3 -4.49 -12.47 -20.97
N ASP A 4 -5.39 -12.27 -20.01
CA ASP A 4 -5.31 -12.96 -18.73
C ASP A 4 -5.71 -14.44 -18.93
N LYS A 5 -4.84 -15.35 -18.52
CA LYS A 5 -5.01 -16.81 -18.64
C LYS A 5 -5.20 -17.44 -17.25
N GLU A 6 -5.88 -16.76 -16.35
CA GLU A 6 -6.20 -17.26 -15.01
C GLU A 6 -7.06 -18.53 -15.09
N LYS A 7 -6.57 -19.63 -14.46
CA LYS A 7 -7.23 -20.94 -14.42
C LYS A 7 -7.96 -21.24 -13.09
N ALA A 8 -7.88 -20.36 -12.10
CA ALA A 8 -8.51 -20.55 -10.79
C ALA A 8 -8.71 -19.20 -10.06
N PRO A 9 -9.68 -19.09 -9.13
CA PRO A 9 -9.95 -17.86 -8.39
C PRO A 9 -8.72 -17.34 -7.64
N ARG A 10 -8.37 -16.07 -7.88
CA ARG A 10 -7.21 -15.37 -7.31
C ARG A 10 -7.42 -14.87 -5.87
N VAL A 11 -8.15 -15.61 -5.03
CA VAL A 11 -8.21 -15.32 -3.59
C VAL A 11 -7.37 -16.38 -2.88
N PRO A 12 -6.13 -16.05 -2.48
CA PRO A 12 -5.29 -17.00 -1.76
C PRO A 12 -6.00 -17.39 -0.46
N THR A 13 -6.47 -18.65 -0.37
CA THR A 13 -6.95 -19.24 0.89
C THR A 13 -5.80 -19.50 1.87
N SER A 14 -4.56 -19.34 1.40
CA SER A 14 -3.35 -19.44 2.22
C SER A 14 -2.96 -18.06 2.78
N GLN A 15 -2.53 -18.03 4.04
CA GLN A 15 -2.01 -16.83 4.70
C GLN A 15 -0.57 -16.47 4.25
N TRP A 16 -0.10 -17.00 3.13
CA TRP A 16 1.22 -16.72 2.57
C TRP A 16 1.14 -15.55 1.58
N GLY A 17 2.09 -14.62 1.72
CA GLY A 17 2.43 -13.64 0.70
C GLY A 17 3.71 -14.03 -0.04
N TYR A 18 3.89 -13.47 -1.23
CA TYR A 18 5.08 -13.65 -2.06
C TYR A 18 5.63 -12.28 -2.45
N MET A 19 6.93 -12.08 -2.26
CA MET A 19 7.65 -10.91 -2.71
C MET A 19 8.59 -11.32 -3.83
N LEU A 20 8.47 -10.68 -4.99
CA LEU A 20 9.35 -10.92 -6.12
C LEU A 20 10.34 -9.77 -6.22
N HIS A 21 11.62 -10.12 -6.31
CA HIS A 21 12.61 -9.17 -6.81
C HIS A 21 12.61 -9.28 -8.33
N ILE A 22 12.33 -8.16 -8.99
CA ILE A 22 12.39 -8.05 -10.45
C ILE A 22 13.77 -7.52 -10.82
N ASN A 23 14.46 -8.26 -11.68
CA ASN A 23 15.72 -7.80 -12.24
C ASN A 23 15.45 -6.59 -13.15
N GLY A 24 16.05 -5.44 -12.85
CA GLY A 24 15.78 -4.20 -13.59
C GLY A 24 16.21 -4.23 -15.07
N HIS A 25 17.14 -5.10 -15.46
CA HIS A 25 17.58 -5.22 -16.85
C HIS A 25 16.75 -6.21 -17.64
N LYS A 26 16.47 -7.38 -17.04
CA LYS A 26 15.73 -8.45 -17.70
C LYS A 26 14.22 -8.30 -17.60
N LEU A 27 13.74 -7.45 -16.69
CA LEU A 27 12.32 -7.30 -16.33
C LEU A 27 11.66 -8.64 -15.96
N GLN A 28 12.44 -9.53 -15.34
CA GLN A 28 12.01 -10.87 -14.95
C GLN A 28 12.26 -11.08 -13.46
N PRO A 29 11.41 -11.87 -12.76
CA PRO A 29 11.67 -12.26 -11.39
C PRO A 29 12.97 -13.09 -11.31
N ASP A 30 13.91 -12.68 -10.48
CA ASP A 30 15.14 -13.44 -10.22
C ASP A 30 15.21 -14.01 -8.80
N LYS A 31 14.33 -13.56 -7.90
CA LYS A 31 14.15 -14.09 -6.54
C LYS A 31 12.71 -14.00 -6.10
N MET A 32 12.31 -14.98 -5.29
CA MET A 32 11.01 -15.03 -4.64
C MET A 32 11.21 -15.30 -3.15
N ILE A 33 10.54 -14.51 -2.32
CA ILE A 33 10.46 -14.75 -0.88
C ILE A 33 9.02 -15.05 -0.53
N ARG A 34 8.78 -16.24 0.01
CA ARG A 34 7.50 -16.61 0.62
C ARG A 34 7.50 -16.20 2.09
N PHE A 35 6.49 -15.45 2.53
CA PHE A 35 6.42 -14.93 3.89
C PHE A 35 5.00 -14.95 4.45
N ARG A 36 4.86 -14.85 5.78
CA ARG A 36 3.59 -14.58 6.44
C ARG A 36 3.73 -13.34 7.28
N LEU A 37 2.69 -12.51 7.28
CA LEU A 37 2.59 -11.39 8.20
C LEU A 37 1.78 -11.84 9.41
N ARG A 38 2.34 -11.64 10.60
CA ARG A 38 1.69 -11.97 11.86
C ARG A 38 1.77 -10.80 12.82
N ALA A 39 0.68 -10.52 13.50
CA ALA A 39 0.62 -9.62 14.65
C ALA A 39 0.15 -10.44 15.85
N LYS A 40 1.08 -10.73 16.78
CA LYS A 40 0.86 -11.71 17.86
C LYS A 40 0.33 -13.04 17.28
N HIS A 41 -0.90 -13.42 17.59
CA HIS A 41 -1.54 -14.67 17.16
C HIS A 41 -2.38 -14.51 15.88
N PHE A 42 -2.51 -13.30 15.33
CA PHE A 42 -3.35 -13.03 14.16
C PHE A 42 -2.51 -12.93 12.88
N SER A 43 -3.00 -13.56 11.83
CA SER A 43 -2.45 -13.36 10.48
C SER A 43 -2.97 -12.05 9.92
N VAL A 44 -2.06 -11.29 9.32
CA VAL A 44 -2.36 -9.98 8.76
C VAL A 44 -2.47 -10.13 7.24
N PRO A 45 -3.64 -9.89 6.63
CA PRO A 45 -3.73 -9.71 5.19
C PRO A 45 -2.96 -8.42 4.85
N GLY A 46 -1.91 -8.54 4.06
CA GLY A 46 -1.06 -7.41 3.66
C GLY A 46 -0.52 -7.60 2.25
N GLY A 47 -0.11 -6.49 1.63
CA GLY A 47 0.52 -6.49 0.30
C GLY A 47 -0.24 -5.75 -0.80
N HIS A 48 -1.47 -5.27 -0.56
CA HIS A 48 -2.20 -4.46 -1.56
C HIS A 48 -1.66 -3.03 -1.69
N THR A 49 -1.09 -2.50 -0.61
CA THR A 49 -0.46 -1.18 -0.58
C THR A 49 0.98 -1.38 -0.12
N LEU A 50 1.94 -0.67 -0.71
CA LEU A 50 3.34 -0.76 -0.30
C LEU A 50 4.10 0.49 -0.74
N THR A 51 4.89 1.06 0.16
CA THR A 51 5.82 2.13 -0.16
C THR A 51 7.12 1.98 0.62
N PHE A 52 8.14 2.71 0.21
CA PHE A 52 9.47 2.66 0.81
C PHE A 52 9.96 4.07 1.13
N ASP A 53 10.60 4.23 2.30
CA ASP A 53 11.38 5.44 2.55
C ASP A 53 12.80 5.32 2.00
N GLN A 54 13.50 6.46 1.94
CA GLN A 54 14.88 6.53 1.46
C GLN A 54 15.89 5.72 2.28
N THR A 55 15.52 5.28 3.50
CA THR A 55 16.36 4.43 4.35
C THR A 55 16.05 2.94 4.17
N GLY A 56 15.21 2.60 3.19
CA GLY A 56 14.77 1.24 2.88
C GLY A 56 13.83 0.64 3.93
N ASN A 57 13.14 1.45 4.74
CA ASN A 57 12.00 0.91 5.49
C ASN A 57 10.82 0.77 4.53
N ALA A 58 10.10 -0.35 4.68
CA ALA A 58 8.89 -0.62 3.94
C ALA A 58 7.67 -0.30 4.83
N TYR A 59 6.62 0.23 4.21
CA TYR A 59 5.37 0.58 4.88
C TYR A 59 4.17 0.13 4.06
N PHE A 60 3.15 -0.34 4.75
CA PHE A 60 1.83 -0.52 4.18
C PHE A 60 0.78 -0.18 5.23
N TRP A 61 -0.47 -0.07 4.78
CA TRP A 61 -1.59 0.07 5.69
C TRP A 61 -2.79 -0.75 5.24
N SER A 62 -3.66 -1.06 6.20
CA SER A 62 -4.88 -1.82 6.00
C SER A 62 -6.01 -1.27 6.88
N ASN A 63 -7.23 -1.73 6.64
CA ASN A 63 -8.37 -1.48 7.53
C ASN A 63 -9.11 -2.81 7.74
N PRO A 64 -8.87 -3.51 8.87
CA PRO A 64 -9.55 -4.75 9.18
C PRO A 64 -11.00 -4.56 9.69
N GLY A 65 -11.56 -3.35 9.61
CA GLY A 65 -12.94 -3.03 10.00
C GLY A 65 -13.07 -2.10 11.21
N PHE A 66 -12.00 -1.93 11.99
CA PHE A 66 -12.00 -1.11 13.22
C PHE A 66 -11.20 0.19 13.10
N GLY A 67 -10.57 0.45 11.96
CA GLY A 67 -9.70 1.61 11.76
C GLY A 67 -8.48 1.32 10.89
N GLY A 68 -7.69 2.36 10.60
CA GLY A 68 -6.48 2.26 9.79
C GLY A 68 -5.28 1.72 10.58
N TYR A 69 -4.70 0.62 10.12
CA TYR A 69 -3.58 -0.04 10.76
C TYR A 69 -2.34 0.22 9.91
N VAL A 70 -1.32 0.87 10.50
CA VAL A 70 -0.08 1.17 9.78
C VAL A 70 1.00 0.17 10.17
N TYR A 71 1.66 -0.41 9.19
CA TYR A 71 2.73 -1.38 9.37
C TYR A 71 4.05 -0.79 8.90
N LYS A 72 5.11 -1.11 9.64
CA LYS A 72 6.49 -0.76 9.29
C LYS A 72 7.34 -2.01 9.28
N GLY A 73 8.24 -2.12 8.31
CA GLY A 73 9.06 -3.29 8.15
C GLY A 73 10.36 -3.07 7.38
N LYS A 74 11.04 -4.19 7.16
CA LYS A 74 12.21 -4.31 6.29
C LYS A 74 11.99 -5.50 5.37
N ILE A 75 12.37 -5.30 4.11
CA ILE A 75 12.41 -6.32 3.08
C ILE A 75 13.87 -6.48 2.70
N SER A 76 14.41 -7.67 2.92
CA SER A 76 15.78 -8.03 2.56
C SER A 76 15.77 -9.13 1.49
N LYS A 77 16.96 -9.52 1.01
CA LYS A 77 17.11 -10.61 0.05
C LYS A 77 16.58 -11.96 0.52
N ARG A 78 16.37 -12.15 1.84
CA ARG A 78 15.96 -13.45 2.43
C ARG A 78 14.75 -13.36 3.34
N THR A 79 14.43 -12.17 3.86
CA THR A 79 13.41 -12.02 4.90
C THR A 79 12.50 -10.84 4.62
N VAL A 80 11.22 -11.04 4.94
CA VAL A 80 10.19 -10.00 4.97
C VAL A 80 9.69 -9.92 6.41
N LYS A 81 9.90 -8.79 7.07
CA LYS A 81 9.48 -8.59 8.45
C LYS A 81 8.76 -7.26 8.57
N PHE A 82 7.50 -7.33 9.00
CA PHE A 82 6.71 -6.16 9.37
C PHE A 82 6.22 -6.30 10.79
N ARG A 83 6.08 -5.17 11.46
CA ARG A 83 5.34 -5.03 12.70
C ARG A 83 4.17 -4.07 12.49
N LEU A 84 3.05 -4.38 13.12
CA LEU A 84 2.03 -3.36 13.37
C LEU A 84 2.69 -2.26 14.20
N THR A 85 2.57 -1.02 13.76
CA THR A 85 2.98 0.12 14.59
C THR A 85 2.00 0.26 15.75
N HIS A 86 2.37 0.95 16.82
CA HIS A 86 1.44 1.22 17.93
C HIS A 86 0.28 2.16 17.51
N GLN A 87 0.15 2.44 16.21
CA GLN A 87 -0.76 3.42 15.64
C GLN A 87 -1.93 2.70 14.99
N ILE A 88 -3.05 2.72 15.70
CA ILE A 88 -4.36 2.35 15.16
C ILE A 88 -5.15 3.65 14.98
N LEU A 89 -5.42 3.99 13.73
CA LEU A 89 -6.17 5.18 13.36
C LEU A 89 -7.65 4.88 13.49
N ARG A 90 -8.35 5.54 14.41
CA ARG A 90 -9.80 5.35 14.59
C ARG A 90 -10.59 5.66 13.30
N HIS A 91 -10.10 6.59 12.49
CA HIS A 91 -10.70 6.99 11.23
C HIS A 91 -9.68 6.88 10.09
N ILE A 92 -10.14 6.37 8.94
CA ILE A 92 -9.35 6.28 7.71
C ILE A 92 -9.61 7.48 6.80
N PRO A 93 -8.68 7.84 5.88
CA PRO A 93 -8.80 9.02 5.03
C PRO A 93 -10.11 9.14 4.24
N GLY A 94 -10.64 8.01 3.77
CA GLY A 94 -11.86 7.94 2.98
C GLY A 94 -12.48 6.55 3.07
N THR A 95 -13.33 6.19 2.11
CA THR A 95 -14.17 4.98 2.20
C THR A 95 -13.48 3.71 1.71
N ARG A 96 -12.55 3.82 0.75
CA ARG A 96 -11.82 2.69 0.14
C ARG A 96 -10.32 2.88 0.32
N ILE A 97 -9.60 1.82 0.68
CA ILE A 97 -8.13 1.83 0.69
C ILE A 97 -7.66 1.62 -0.73
N GLN A 98 -6.78 2.49 -1.21
CA GLN A 98 -6.24 2.40 -2.57
C GLN A 98 -4.75 2.08 -2.53
N SER A 99 -3.94 2.92 -1.89
CA SER A 99 -2.50 2.71 -1.84
C SER A 99 -1.82 3.47 -0.70
N MET A 100 -0.50 3.38 -0.66
CA MET A 100 0.35 4.12 0.26
C MET A 100 1.46 4.80 -0.52
N GLY A 101 1.75 6.06 -0.20
CA GLY A 101 2.82 6.83 -0.84
C GLY A 101 3.87 7.30 0.17
N TYR A 102 5.02 7.74 -0.35
CA TYR A 102 6.06 8.38 0.44
C TYR A 102 6.59 9.63 -0.27
N ASN A 103 6.42 10.78 0.35
CA ASN A 103 7.04 12.03 -0.10
C ASN A 103 8.44 12.11 0.49
N GLN A 104 9.47 11.99 -0.36
CA GLN A 104 10.85 11.95 0.09
C GLN A 104 11.40 13.30 0.57
N VAL A 105 10.97 14.41 -0.03
CA VAL A 105 11.41 15.76 0.36
C VAL A 105 10.88 16.11 1.75
N ARG A 106 9.58 15.87 1.98
CA ARG A 106 8.92 16.16 3.27
C ARG A 106 9.05 15.02 4.28
N LYS A 107 9.56 13.85 3.88
CA LYS A 107 9.71 12.63 4.68
C LYS A 107 8.38 12.17 5.30
N ARG A 108 7.30 12.23 4.51
CA ARG A 108 5.93 11.92 4.95
C ARG A 108 5.42 10.64 4.29
N LEU A 109 4.68 9.86 5.07
CA LEU A 109 3.86 8.76 4.56
C LEU A 109 2.49 9.31 4.20
N LEU A 110 1.91 8.80 3.12
CA LEU A 110 0.61 9.17 2.60
C LEU A 110 -0.29 7.93 2.61
N LEU A 111 -1.41 8.02 3.32
CA LEU A 111 -2.50 7.04 3.29
C LEU A 111 -3.50 7.53 2.25
N ILE A 112 -3.69 6.73 1.20
CA ILE A 112 -4.47 7.14 0.03
C ILE A 112 -5.75 6.34 0.00
N SER A 113 -6.85 7.06 0.14
CA SER A 113 -8.18 6.54 -0.04
C SER A 113 -8.84 7.21 -1.23
N ASP A 114 -9.96 6.62 -1.64
CA ASP A 114 -10.76 7.29 -2.65
C ASP A 114 -11.19 8.69 -2.18
N GLY A 115 -10.99 9.69 -3.05
CA GLY A 115 -11.28 11.10 -2.79
C GLY A 115 -10.51 11.79 -1.66
N SER A 116 -9.46 11.18 -1.10
CA SER A 116 -8.81 11.74 0.09
C SER A 116 -7.40 11.21 0.35
N ILE A 117 -6.56 12.08 0.87
CA ILE A 117 -5.20 11.75 1.29
C ILE A 117 -4.98 12.28 2.71
N ALA A 118 -4.53 11.39 3.60
CA ALA A 118 -4.01 11.78 4.91
C ALA A 118 -2.51 11.51 4.93
N SER A 119 -1.71 12.48 5.37
CA SER A 119 -0.25 12.32 5.46
C SER A 119 0.27 12.63 6.85
N PHE A 120 1.36 11.97 7.24
CA PHE A 120 2.06 12.21 8.51
C PHE A 120 3.56 11.94 8.37
N SER A 121 4.38 12.51 9.25
CA SER A 121 5.84 12.28 9.20
C SER A 121 6.19 10.83 9.54
N ALA A 122 7.02 10.18 8.70
CA ALA A 122 7.48 8.81 8.93
C ALA A 122 8.27 8.65 10.24
N ASN A 123 8.90 9.74 10.72
CA ASN A 123 9.63 9.76 11.99
C ASN A 123 8.74 9.46 13.21
N ARG A 124 7.42 9.70 13.11
CA ARG A 124 6.48 9.39 14.18
C ARG A 124 6.31 7.89 14.43
N LEU A 125 6.76 7.04 13.50
CA LEU A 125 6.72 5.59 13.64
C LEU A 125 8.02 4.98 14.22
N LYS A 126 8.99 5.81 14.64
CA LYS A 126 10.20 5.38 15.34
C LYS A 126 9.86 5.01 16.80
N GLY A 127 10.38 3.89 17.28
CA GLY A 127 10.15 3.39 18.64
C GLY A 127 8.66 3.21 18.98
N HIS A 128 8.26 3.77 20.12
CA HIS A 128 6.89 3.76 20.66
C HIS A 128 6.12 5.06 20.39
N GLY A 129 6.53 5.88 19.41
CA GLY A 129 5.88 7.14 19.11
C GLY A 129 4.37 7.00 18.87
N SER A 130 3.59 8.00 19.29
CA SER A 130 2.12 8.09 19.15
C SER A 130 1.72 9.14 18.11
N LEU A 131 0.76 8.82 17.27
CA LEU A 131 0.12 9.73 16.32
C LEU A 131 -1.13 10.33 16.98
N THR A 132 -1.22 11.65 16.97
CA THR A 132 -2.42 12.40 17.29
C THR A 132 -2.96 13.10 16.05
N ASN A 133 -4.18 13.63 16.13
CA ASN A 133 -4.79 14.37 15.02
C ASN A 133 -3.88 15.50 14.49
N HIS A 134 -3.14 16.18 15.37
CA HIS A 134 -2.20 17.26 15.01
C HIS A 134 -0.99 16.79 14.20
N ASN A 135 -0.74 15.48 14.10
CA ASN A 135 0.36 14.96 13.30
C ASN A 135 0.00 14.78 11.82
N PHE A 136 -1.28 14.90 11.49
CA PHE A 136 -1.76 14.68 10.15
C PHE A 136 -2.02 15.98 9.39
N GLU A 137 -1.72 15.93 8.11
CA GLU A 137 -2.25 16.86 7.11
C GLU A 137 -3.26 16.09 6.26
N TRP A 138 -4.45 16.65 6.09
CA TRP A 138 -5.57 16.03 5.39
C TRP A 138 -5.94 16.85 4.18
N THR A 139 -6.14 16.17 3.06
CA THR A 139 -6.63 16.78 1.82
C THR A 139 -7.79 15.96 1.31
N LYS A 140 -8.97 16.58 1.28
CA LYS A 140 -10.17 16.03 0.66
C LYS A 140 -10.29 16.57 -0.75
N PHE A 141 -10.57 15.68 -1.69
CA PHE A 141 -10.83 16.01 -3.08
C PHE A 141 -12.31 15.80 -3.38
N LYS A 142 -12.77 16.35 -4.50
CA LYS A 142 -14.07 16.03 -5.11
C LYS A 142 -13.80 15.37 -6.46
N PRO A 143 -13.15 14.20 -6.50
CA PRO A 143 -12.77 13.63 -7.78
C PRO A 143 -13.99 13.03 -8.48
N ILE A 144 -13.93 13.01 -9.80
CA ILE A 144 -14.85 12.27 -10.66
C ILE A 144 -14.32 10.87 -11.02
N ARG A 145 -13.14 10.52 -10.50
CA ARG A 145 -12.39 9.29 -10.78
C ARG A 145 -11.85 8.68 -9.49
N GLU A 146 -11.70 7.36 -9.47
CA GLU A 146 -11.14 6.65 -8.31
C GLU A 146 -9.64 6.91 -8.19
N PHE A 147 -9.14 7.06 -6.97
CA PHE A 147 -7.69 7.16 -6.74
C PHE A 147 -7.06 5.78 -6.79
N GLU A 148 -5.87 5.66 -7.37
CA GLU A 148 -5.12 4.40 -7.43
C GLU A 148 -3.80 4.53 -6.66
N GLY A 149 -3.11 5.65 -6.81
CA GLY A 149 -1.97 5.96 -5.96
C GLY A 149 -1.18 7.20 -6.32
N VAL A 150 -0.10 7.42 -5.58
CA VAL A 150 0.76 8.58 -5.78
C VAL A 150 2.22 8.14 -5.91
N ALA A 151 2.91 8.72 -6.87
CA ALA A 151 4.34 8.55 -7.06
C ALA A 151 5.06 9.90 -7.01
N TYR A 152 6.29 9.89 -6.55
CA TYR A 152 7.16 11.06 -6.49
C TYR A 152 8.40 10.79 -7.36
N ASP A 153 8.82 11.80 -8.11
CA ASP A 153 9.93 11.73 -9.07
C ASP A 153 11.27 12.24 -8.53
N GLY A 154 11.30 12.74 -7.29
CA GLY A 154 12.42 13.56 -6.82
C GLY A 154 11.93 14.78 -6.07
N SER A 155 10.87 15.38 -6.62
CA SER A 155 10.32 16.64 -6.14
C SER A 155 9.37 16.46 -4.96
N SER A 156 8.93 17.58 -4.40
CA SER A 156 7.85 17.62 -3.41
C SER A 156 6.46 17.46 -4.02
N HIS A 157 6.32 17.55 -5.35
CA HIS A 157 5.06 17.43 -6.07
C HIS A 157 4.79 15.96 -6.40
N GLY A 158 3.61 15.48 -6.03
CA GLY A 158 3.20 14.10 -6.27
C GLY A 158 2.42 13.97 -7.56
N ASN A 159 2.71 12.94 -8.34
CA ASN A 159 1.91 12.53 -9.48
C ASN A 159 0.83 11.56 -8.99
N LEU A 160 -0.43 11.98 -9.07
CA LEU A 160 -1.57 11.19 -8.65
C LEU A 160 -2.09 10.35 -9.82
N LEU A 161 -2.09 9.03 -9.65
CA LEU A 161 -2.76 8.10 -10.54
C LEU A 161 -4.23 7.99 -10.12
N VAL A 162 -5.11 8.23 -11.08
CA VAL A 162 -6.55 8.04 -10.94
C VAL A 162 -7.03 7.10 -12.05
N ASN A 163 -7.99 6.24 -11.73
CA ASN A 163 -8.53 5.29 -12.69
C ASN A 163 -9.39 5.98 -13.75
N HIS A 164 -9.38 5.42 -14.96
CA HIS A 164 -10.31 5.82 -16.00
C HIS A 164 -11.75 5.35 -15.65
N CYS A 165 -12.77 5.90 -16.30
CA CYS A 165 -14.16 5.49 -16.07
C CYS A 165 -14.28 3.97 -16.26
N PRO A 166 -15.11 3.27 -15.45
CA PRO A 166 -15.34 1.85 -15.65
C PRO A 166 -15.88 1.60 -17.06
N GLU A 167 -15.23 0.71 -17.80
CA GLU A 167 -15.65 0.29 -19.13
C GLU A 167 -16.43 -1.03 -19.03
N VAL A 168 -17.59 -1.09 -19.69
CA VAL A 168 -18.31 -2.36 -19.88
C VAL A 168 -17.80 -2.97 -21.18
N LEU A 169 -17.08 -4.09 -21.06
CA LEU A 169 -16.60 -4.85 -22.20
C LEU A 169 -17.51 -6.07 -22.38
N GLN A 170 -18.02 -6.25 -23.60
CA GLN A 170 -18.75 -7.46 -23.96
C GLN A 170 -17.78 -8.47 -24.57
N ALA A 171 -17.81 -9.71 -24.08
CA ALA A 171 -17.05 -10.79 -24.66
C ALA A 171 -17.48 -11.03 -26.12
N ASP A 172 -16.52 -11.25 -27.01
CA ASP A 172 -16.76 -11.61 -28.42
C ASP A 172 -17.16 -13.08 -28.60
N LYS A 173 -17.08 -13.88 -27.52
CA LYS A 173 -17.45 -15.29 -27.46
C LYS A 173 -18.16 -15.62 -26.15
N ALA A 174 -19.09 -16.56 -26.21
CA ALA A 174 -19.63 -17.18 -25.00
C ALA A 174 -18.54 -18.02 -24.32
N PHE A 175 -18.34 -17.82 -23.01
CA PHE A 175 -17.48 -18.65 -22.16
C PHE A 175 -18.34 -19.60 -21.33
#